data_AF-A0A7Y5NU78-F1
#
_entry.id   AF-A0A7Y5NU78-F1
#
_cell.length_a   1.000
_cell.length_b   1.000
_cell.length_c   1.000
_cell.angle_alpha   90.00
_cell.angle_beta   90.00
_cell.angle_gamma   90.00
#
_symmetry.space_group_name_H-M   'P 1'
#
loop_
_entity.id
_entity.type
_entity.pdbx_description
1 polymer ?
#
loop_
_entity_poly.entity_id
_entity_poly.type
_entity_poly.pdbx_seq_one_letter_code
_entity_poly.pdbx_strand_id
1 'polypeptide(L)'
;MQLRPFSDPIVLQPEVDFRRLSVALASLGYERDAAGAIVREPEPVEPEQAGFHHDSGAELTYTYNPIVRLRVLSPRGTSRGEWLKLERGLTCLSRSDHTKLLESDDPQALLLGLFAADLLEEPAFFERALQLRSHGERAVAEVAAKVSASLESHARARSKALELMGVLCAQMCPMLSMLPVKSSQDLATALEPRPEDYAAVFEPEAVERARVSYRSFWRGNPRIEPAASASVLRVSGAPAGMLLRDNELSFQFPTGYRDVAHLLVPSRVWMTWGYETPGESSGLELDGLVVLGSRTVWFPKPFRYLAHHQA
;
A
#
# COMPACT_ATOMS: atom_id res chain seq x y z
N MET A 1 1.32 -15.05 9.84
CA MET A 1 0.15 -14.19 9.58
C MET A 1 0.59 -13.14 8.57
N GLN A 2 0.14 -13.21 7.32
CA GLN A 2 0.40 -12.15 6.34
C GLN A 2 -0.45 -10.95 6.75
N LEU A 3 0.19 -9.82 7.04
CA LEU A 3 -0.52 -8.57 7.36
C LEU A 3 -1.10 -8.02 6.06
N ARG A 4 -2.41 -7.71 6.03
CA ARG A 4 -3.02 -7.02 4.89
C ARG A 4 -2.55 -5.55 4.85
N PRO A 5 -2.44 -4.94 3.67
CA PRO A 5 -2.19 -3.50 3.55
C PRO A 5 -3.23 -2.66 4.31
N PHE A 6 -2.78 -1.61 5.00
CA PHE A 6 -3.61 -0.80 5.92
C PHE A 6 -4.57 0.19 5.23
N SER A 7 -4.89 -0.05 3.96
CA SER A 7 -5.91 0.68 3.19
C SER A 7 -6.70 -0.25 2.27
N ASP A 8 -6.50 -1.56 2.39
CA ASP A 8 -7.28 -2.52 1.63
C ASP A 8 -8.68 -2.62 2.23
N PRO A 9 -9.69 -2.93 1.39
CA PRO A 9 -11.03 -3.17 1.87
C PRO A 9 -11.03 -4.31 2.91
N ILE A 10 -11.75 -4.09 3.99
CA ILE A 10 -12.01 -5.11 5.00
C ILE A 10 -13.31 -5.80 4.62
N VAL A 11 -13.22 -7.09 4.30
CA VAL A 11 -14.40 -7.95 4.11
C VAL A 11 -14.81 -8.51 5.46
N LEU A 12 -16.05 -8.30 5.88
CA LEU A 12 -16.58 -8.78 7.16
C LEU A 12 -17.13 -10.21 7.03
N GLN A 13 -17.18 -10.95 8.13
CA GLN A 13 -17.86 -12.24 8.16
C GLN A 13 -19.38 -12.08 7.91
N PRO A 14 -20.04 -13.04 7.23
CA PRO A 14 -21.47 -12.98 6.89
C PRO A 14 -22.42 -12.84 8.09
N GLU A 15 -21.99 -13.27 9.26
CA GLU A 15 -22.74 -13.24 10.52
C GLU A 15 -22.68 -11.88 11.23
N VAL A 16 -21.80 -10.98 10.77
CA VAL A 16 -21.70 -9.61 11.27
C VAL A 16 -22.76 -8.76 10.57
N ASP A 17 -23.89 -8.54 11.24
CA ASP A 17 -24.89 -7.57 10.81
C ASP A 17 -24.42 -6.11 11.00
N PHE A 18 -25.07 -5.19 10.29
CA PHE A 18 -24.75 -3.76 10.35
C PHE A 18 -24.85 -3.16 11.77
N ARG A 19 -25.76 -3.67 12.62
CA ARG A 19 -25.92 -3.17 13.99
C ARG A 19 -24.70 -3.53 14.84
N ARG A 20 -24.25 -4.79 14.78
CA ARG A 20 -23.03 -5.26 15.45
C ARG A 20 -21.80 -4.51 14.95
N LEU A 21 -21.71 -4.31 13.63
CA LEU A 21 -20.65 -3.50 13.03
C LEU A 21 -20.64 -2.08 13.60
N SER A 22 -21.79 -1.40 13.59
CA SER A 22 -21.90 -0.01 14.05
C SER A 22 -21.50 0.13 15.52
N VAL A 23 -21.89 -0.80 16.38
CA VAL A 23 -21.47 -0.84 17.79
C VAL A 23 -19.96 -1.04 17.92
N ALA A 24 -19.38 -1.95 17.12
CA ALA A 24 -17.94 -2.17 17.13
C ALA A 24 -17.17 -0.93 16.66
N LEU A 25 -17.60 -0.28 15.57
CA LEU A 25 -17.01 0.96 15.08
C LEU A 25 -17.10 2.10 16.08
N ALA A 26 -18.27 2.28 16.73
CA ALA A 26 -18.43 3.26 17.81
C ALA A 26 -17.46 3.02 18.98
N SER A 27 -17.23 1.75 19.35
CA SER A 27 -16.24 1.41 20.39
C SER A 27 -14.79 1.72 20.00
N LEU A 28 -14.53 1.89 18.70
CA LEU A 28 -13.24 2.28 18.14
C LEU A 28 -13.14 3.79 17.88
N GLY A 29 -14.15 4.58 18.27
CA GLY A 29 -14.17 6.03 18.12
C GLY A 29 -14.74 6.52 16.78
N TYR A 30 -15.34 5.64 15.97
CA TYR A 30 -15.98 6.05 14.71
C TYR A 30 -17.43 6.44 14.95
N GLU A 31 -17.83 7.59 14.43
CA GLU A 31 -19.20 8.07 14.42
C GLU A 31 -19.82 7.86 13.04
N ARG A 32 -21.11 7.49 12.99
CA ARG A 32 -21.82 7.30 11.73
C ARG A 32 -22.21 8.68 11.17
N ASP A 33 -21.97 8.88 9.88
CA ASP A 33 -22.43 10.09 9.21
C ASP A 33 -23.95 10.16 9.26
N ALA A 34 -24.48 11.31 9.66
CA ALA A 34 -25.90 11.58 9.53
C ALA A 34 -26.24 11.48 8.04
N ALA A 35 -27.04 10.49 7.65
CA ALA A 35 -27.52 10.38 6.27
C ALA A 35 -28.17 11.72 5.91
N GLY A 36 -27.61 12.42 4.94
CA GLY A 36 -28.11 13.72 4.47
C GLY A 36 -29.45 13.56 3.76
N ALA A 37 -30.50 13.21 4.48
CA ALA A 37 -31.89 13.32 4.06
C ALA A 37 -32.81 13.11 5.27
N ILE A 38 -33.70 14.07 5.47
CA ILE A 38 -34.91 13.95 6.26
C ILE A 38 -35.72 12.77 5.71
N VAL A 39 -35.69 11.59 6.35
CA VAL A 39 -36.66 10.52 6.07
C VAL A 39 -37.11 9.89 7.37
N ARG A 40 -38.40 10.12 7.69
CA ARG A 40 -39.20 9.46 8.74
C ARG A 40 -39.69 8.09 8.26
N GLU A 41 -38.78 7.21 7.86
CA GLU A 41 -39.09 5.80 7.60
C GLU A 41 -38.31 4.95 8.61
N PRO A 42 -38.83 3.80 9.06
CA PRO A 42 -38.03 2.88 9.86
C PRO A 42 -36.76 2.55 9.08
N GLU A 43 -35.59 2.81 9.66
CA GLU A 43 -34.31 2.52 9.02
C GLU A 43 -34.33 1.08 8.47
N PRO A 44 -33.87 0.85 7.22
CA PRO A 44 -33.66 -0.52 6.76
C PRO A 44 -32.75 -1.24 7.76
N VAL A 45 -33.11 -2.48 8.11
CA VAL A 45 -32.37 -3.31 9.10
C VAL A 45 -30.88 -3.39 8.76
N GLU A 46 -30.55 -3.32 7.46
CA GLU A 46 -29.20 -3.23 6.93
C GLU A 46 -29.17 -2.26 5.72
N PRO A 47 -28.47 -1.12 5.79
CA PRO A 47 -28.36 -0.20 4.66
C PRO A 47 -27.42 -0.76 3.58
N GLU A 48 -27.65 -0.43 2.30
CA GLU A 48 -26.72 -0.81 1.22
C GLU A 48 -25.38 -0.05 1.32
N GLN A 49 -25.40 1.14 1.92
CA GLN A 49 -24.21 1.98 2.09
C GLN A 49 -24.32 2.83 3.37
N ALA A 50 -23.19 3.04 4.05
CA ALA A 50 -23.08 3.98 5.17
C ALA A 50 -21.67 4.59 5.25
N GLY A 51 -21.59 5.84 5.70
CA GLY A 51 -20.32 6.52 6.00
C GLY A 51 -20.06 6.59 7.50
N PHE A 52 -18.79 6.54 7.88
CA PHE A 52 -18.33 6.75 9.25
C PHE A 52 -17.09 7.66 9.24
N HIS A 53 -16.94 8.51 10.25
CA HIS A 53 -15.77 9.35 10.45
C HIS A 53 -15.19 9.17 11.85
N HIS A 54 -13.92 9.49 12.03
CA HIS A 54 -13.20 9.46 13.30
C HIS A 54 -12.52 10.82 13.53
N ASP A 55 -12.32 11.23 14.79
CA ASP A 55 -11.72 12.53 15.16
C ASP A 55 -10.32 12.77 14.58
N SER A 56 -9.62 11.70 14.20
CA SER A 56 -8.31 11.77 13.53
C SER A 56 -8.40 12.20 12.07
N GLY A 57 -9.60 12.31 11.50
CA GLY A 57 -9.85 12.54 10.07
C GLY A 57 -9.92 11.26 9.24
N ALA A 58 -9.87 10.08 9.85
CA ALA A 58 -10.10 8.82 9.15
C ALA A 58 -11.59 8.66 8.79
N GLU A 59 -11.86 8.16 7.59
CA GLU A 59 -13.20 7.89 7.07
C GLU A 59 -13.33 6.40 6.71
N LEU A 60 -14.51 5.82 6.93
CA LEU A 60 -14.86 4.47 6.45
C LEU A 60 -16.12 4.54 5.60
N THR A 61 -16.08 3.90 4.43
CA THR A 61 -17.28 3.64 3.63
C THR A 61 -17.68 2.18 3.77
N TYR A 62 -18.85 1.92 4.34
CA TYR A 62 -19.49 0.61 4.35
C TYR A 62 -20.33 0.39 3.11
N THR A 63 -20.26 -0.80 2.51
CA THR A 63 -21.19 -1.26 1.48
C THR A 63 -21.69 -2.67 1.76
N TYR A 64 -22.94 -2.94 1.35
CA TYR A 64 -23.58 -4.25 1.47
C TYR A 64 -24.18 -4.69 0.14
N ASN A 65 -23.80 -5.88 -0.31
CA ASN A 65 -24.45 -6.55 -1.42
C ASN A 65 -25.41 -7.63 -0.88
N PRO A 66 -26.74 -7.43 -0.93
CA PRO A 66 -27.71 -8.36 -0.35
C PRO A 66 -27.78 -9.72 -1.06
N ILE A 67 -27.37 -9.79 -2.33
CA ILE A 67 -27.45 -11.02 -3.14
C ILE A 67 -26.49 -12.06 -2.58
N VAL A 68 -25.26 -11.65 -2.29
CA VAL A 68 -24.19 -12.54 -1.79
C VAL A 68 -23.86 -12.31 -0.32
N ARG A 69 -24.58 -11.41 0.34
CA ARG A 69 -24.34 -10.96 1.72
C ARG A 69 -22.92 -10.47 1.96
N LEU A 70 -22.30 -9.86 0.93
CA LEU A 70 -20.94 -9.32 1.01
C LEU A 70 -20.99 -7.96 1.70
N ARG A 71 -20.21 -7.82 2.78
CA ARG A 71 -20.05 -6.58 3.53
C ARG A 71 -18.61 -6.12 3.44
N VAL A 72 -18.43 -4.87 3.05
CA VAL A 72 -17.12 -4.29 2.82
C VAL A 72 -17.01 -2.99 3.59
N LEU A 73 -15.88 -2.78 4.26
CA LEU A 73 -15.46 -1.48 4.77
C LEU A 73 -14.23 -1.03 3.99
N SER A 74 -14.35 0.13 3.36
CA SER A 74 -13.26 0.77 2.62
C SER A 74 -12.71 1.93 3.47
N PRO A 75 -11.54 1.77 4.10
CA PRO A 75 -10.91 2.83 4.87
C PRO A 75 -10.28 3.91 3.97
N ARG A 76 -10.33 5.16 4.40
CA ARG A 76 -9.66 6.31 3.80
C ARG A 76 -9.06 7.19 4.89
N GLY A 77 -7.82 7.65 4.68
CA GLY A 77 -7.12 8.48 5.67
C GLY A 77 -6.76 7.74 6.97
N THR A 78 -6.99 6.44 7.06
CA THR A 78 -6.72 5.63 8.26
C THR A 78 -5.22 5.40 8.45
N SER A 79 -4.70 5.73 9.63
CA SER A 79 -3.31 5.41 9.98
C SER A 79 -3.12 3.90 10.18
N ARG A 80 -1.87 3.42 10.11
CA ARG A 80 -1.56 2.00 10.38
C ARG A 80 -2.02 1.55 11.76
N GLY A 81 -1.87 2.40 12.77
CA GLY A 81 -2.28 2.09 14.14
C GLY A 81 -3.80 1.91 14.26
N GLU A 82 -4.59 2.76 13.60
CA GLU A 82 -6.04 2.66 13.56
C GLU A 82 -6.52 1.47 12.74
N TRP A 83 -5.88 1.20 11.61
CA TRP A 83 -6.21 0.03 10.80
C TRP A 83 -6.00 -1.26 11.60
N LEU A 84 -4.90 -1.37 12.35
CA LEU A 84 -4.66 -2.53 13.21
C LEU A 84 -5.69 -2.67 14.34
N LYS A 85 -6.26 -1.55 14.81
CA LYS A 85 -7.38 -1.58 15.76
C LYS A 85 -8.66 -2.07 15.08
N LEU A 86 -8.94 -1.63 13.86
CA LEU A 86 -10.07 -2.11 13.06
C LEU A 86 -9.97 -3.61 12.80
N GLU A 87 -8.83 -4.09 12.28
CA GLU A 87 -8.63 -5.52 11.99
C GLU A 87 -8.80 -6.41 13.22
N ARG A 88 -8.35 -5.95 14.39
CA ARG A 88 -8.48 -6.69 15.66
C ARG A 88 -9.87 -6.56 16.30
N GLY A 89 -10.53 -5.41 16.13
CA GLY A 89 -11.81 -5.10 16.74
C GLY A 89 -13.01 -5.60 15.93
N LEU A 90 -12.81 -5.88 14.64
CA LEU A 90 -13.84 -6.34 13.72
C LEU A 90 -13.68 -7.82 13.40
N THR A 91 -14.79 -8.54 13.33
CA THR A 91 -14.80 -9.93 12.88
C THR A 91 -14.68 -10.00 11.35
N CYS A 92 -13.44 -9.96 10.87
CA CYS A 92 -13.11 -9.94 9.46
C CYS A 92 -13.08 -11.35 8.85
N LEU A 93 -13.35 -11.45 7.54
CA LEU A 93 -13.19 -12.67 6.79
C LEU A 93 -11.70 -13.02 6.67
N SER A 94 -11.27 -14.02 7.44
CA SER A 94 -9.90 -14.53 7.41
C SER A 94 -9.63 -15.34 6.14
N ARG A 95 -8.35 -15.57 5.83
CA ARG A 95 -7.98 -16.45 4.71
C ARG A 95 -8.51 -17.87 4.87
N SER A 96 -8.56 -18.39 6.11
CA SER A 96 -9.12 -19.72 6.37
C SER A 96 -10.63 -19.76 6.12
N ASP A 97 -11.35 -18.71 6.52
CA ASP A 97 -12.80 -18.62 6.28
C ASP A 97 -13.11 -18.47 4.80
N HIS A 98 -12.27 -17.72 4.08
CA HIS A 98 -12.36 -17.57 2.63
C HIS A 98 -12.15 -18.91 1.90
N THR A 99 -11.16 -19.71 2.33
CA THR A 99 -10.98 -21.08 1.83
C THR A 99 -12.25 -21.91 2.06
N LYS A 100 -12.82 -21.88 3.28
CA LYS A 100 -14.07 -22.61 3.58
C LYS A 100 -15.23 -22.19 2.69
N LEU A 101 -15.39 -20.89 2.42
CA LEU A 101 -16.42 -20.39 1.51
C LEU A 101 -16.27 -20.96 0.10
N LEU A 102 -15.03 -21.00 -0.41
CA LEU A 102 -14.73 -21.52 -1.75
C LEU A 102 -14.75 -23.06 -1.84
N GLU A 103 -14.74 -23.76 -0.71
CA GLU A 103 -14.88 -25.21 -0.60
C GLU A 103 -16.32 -25.66 -0.29
N SER A 104 -17.23 -24.71 -0.04
CA SER A 104 -18.63 -25.00 0.27
C SER A 104 -19.38 -25.61 -0.90
N ASP A 105 -20.33 -26.50 -0.62
CA ASP A 105 -21.31 -26.98 -1.60
C ASP A 105 -22.47 -26.00 -1.81
N ASP A 106 -22.61 -24.98 -0.93
CA ASP A 106 -23.63 -23.94 -1.05
C ASP A 106 -23.23 -22.90 -2.12
N PRO A 107 -24.02 -22.72 -3.19
CA PRO A 107 -23.75 -21.74 -4.23
C PRO A 107 -23.63 -20.31 -3.70
N GLN A 108 -24.37 -19.94 -2.66
CA GLN A 108 -24.30 -18.58 -2.10
C GLN A 108 -22.98 -18.33 -1.39
N ALA A 109 -22.50 -19.30 -0.59
CA ALA A 109 -21.17 -19.26 0.02
C ALA A 109 -20.05 -19.20 -1.03
N LEU A 110 -20.15 -20.00 -2.11
CA LEU A 110 -19.19 -19.96 -3.23
C LEU A 110 -19.14 -18.57 -3.89
N LEU A 111 -20.31 -17.99 -4.19
CA LEU A 111 -20.39 -16.65 -4.77
C LEU A 111 -19.76 -15.61 -3.86
N LEU A 112 -20.08 -15.61 -2.57
CA LEU A 112 -19.45 -14.71 -1.60
C LEU A 112 -17.92 -14.87 -1.60
N GLY A 113 -17.43 -16.11 -1.57
CA GLY A 113 -16.00 -16.41 -1.65
C GLY A 113 -15.37 -15.86 -2.93
N LEU A 114 -16.01 -16.01 -4.09
CA LEU A 114 -15.50 -15.50 -5.36
C LEU A 114 -15.44 -13.96 -5.38
N PHE A 115 -16.50 -13.28 -4.94
CA PHE A 115 -16.50 -11.81 -4.86
C PHE A 115 -15.47 -11.27 -3.86
N ALA A 116 -15.30 -11.93 -2.72
CA ALA A 116 -14.26 -11.56 -1.76
C ALA A 116 -12.85 -11.77 -2.34
N ALA A 117 -12.63 -12.82 -3.15
CA ALA A 117 -11.33 -13.09 -3.79
C ALA A 117 -10.98 -12.02 -4.82
N ASP A 118 -11.97 -11.61 -5.62
CA ASP A 118 -11.83 -10.54 -6.61
C ASP A 118 -11.50 -9.20 -5.95
N LEU A 119 -12.30 -8.82 -4.93
CA LEU A 119 -12.15 -7.56 -4.21
C LEU A 119 -10.82 -7.42 -3.49
N LEU A 120 -10.31 -8.52 -2.93
CA LEU A 120 -9.03 -8.56 -2.21
C LEU A 120 -7.84 -8.84 -3.15
N GLU A 121 -8.10 -9.07 -4.44
CA GLU A 121 -7.10 -9.42 -5.46
C GLU A 121 -6.19 -10.60 -5.02
N GLU A 122 -6.75 -11.58 -4.30
CA GLU A 122 -5.97 -12.62 -3.62
C GLU A 122 -5.54 -13.74 -4.59
N PRO A 123 -4.26 -13.77 -5.03
CA PRO A 123 -3.82 -14.70 -6.08
C PRO A 123 -3.86 -16.16 -5.63
N ALA A 124 -3.87 -16.40 -4.31
CA ALA A 124 -3.96 -17.72 -3.73
C ALA A 124 -5.26 -18.47 -4.12
N PHE A 125 -6.31 -17.75 -4.53
CA PHE A 125 -7.58 -18.34 -4.91
C PHE A 125 -7.77 -18.50 -6.43
N PHE A 126 -6.77 -18.14 -7.24
CA PHE A 126 -6.85 -18.23 -8.70
C PHE A 126 -7.16 -19.65 -9.20
N GLU A 127 -6.41 -20.66 -8.76
CA GLU A 127 -6.64 -22.06 -9.15
C GLU A 127 -8.02 -22.56 -8.76
N ARG A 128 -8.51 -22.15 -7.58
CA ARG A 128 -9.85 -22.53 -7.12
C ARG A 128 -10.94 -21.86 -7.96
N ALA A 129 -10.78 -20.57 -8.29
CA ALA A 129 -11.68 -19.88 -9.20
C ALA A 129 -11.68 -20.52 -10.60
N LEU A 130 -10.54 -20.99 -11.12
CA LEU A 130 -10.49 -21.74 -12.37
C LEU A 130 -11.30 -23.03 -12.33
N GLN A 131 -11.19 -23.82 -11.26
CA GLN A 131 -11.96 -25.06 -11.08
C GLN A 131 -13.48 -24.81 -11.05
N LEU A 132 -13.91 -23.72 -10.40
CA LEU A 132 -15.32 -23.38 -10.27
C LEU A 132 -15.97 -22.91 -11.60
N ARG A 133 -15.19 -22.71 -12.67
CA ARG A 133 -15.73 -22.39 -14.01
C ARG A 133 -16.58 -23.51 -14.60
N SER A 134 -16.39 -24.75 -14.15
CA SER A 134 -17.19 -25.91 -14.56
C SER A 134 -18.23 -26.30 -13.51
N HIS A 135 -18.56 -25.40 -12.57
CA HIS A 135 -19.56 -25.66 -11.54
C HIS A 135 -20.96 -25.87 -12.15
N GLY A 136 -21.76 -26.76 -11.57
CA GLY A 136 -23.09 -27.11 -12.08
C GLY A 136 -24.08 -25.93 -12.05
N GLU A 137 -23.95 -25.06 -11.05
CA GLU A 137 -24.70 -23.81 -10.99
C GLU A 137 -24.11 -22.74 -11.90
N ARG A 138 -24.91 -22.28 -12.86
CA ARG A 138 -24.50 -21.33 -13.89
C ARG A 138 -23.97 -20.01 -13.32
N ALA A 139 -24.61 -19.46 -12.29
CA ALA A 139 -24.18 -18.21 -11.67
C ALA A 139 -22.77 -18.31 -11.07
N VAL A 140 -22.46 -19.43 -10.41
CA VAL A 140 -21.12 -19.70 -9.86
C VAL A 140 -20.10 -19.79 -10.98
N ALA A 141 -20.39 -20.56 -12.04
CA ALA A 141 -19.50 -20.73 -13.18
C ALA A 141 -19.17 -19.41 -13.89
N GLU A 142 -20.17 -18.56 -14.11
CA GLU A 142 -20.01 -17.24 -14.75
C GLU A 142 -19.16 -16.30 -13.90
N VAL A 143 -19.45 -16.20 -12.59
CA VAL A 143 -18.66 -15.36 -11.68
C VAL A 143 -17.23 -15.90 -11.55
N ALA A 144 -17.05 -17.22 -11.44
CA ALA A 144 -15.74 -17.86 -11.37
C ALA A 144 -14.89 -17.57 -12.62
N ALA A 145 -15.50 -17.57 -13.82
CA ALA A 145 -14.82 -17.21 -15.06
C ALA A 145 -14.36 -15.75 -15.06
N LYS A 146 -15.19 -14.82 -14.57
CA LYS A 146 -14.82 -13.40 -14.46
C LYS A 146 -13.70 -13.19 -13.44
N VAL A 147 -13.84 -13.74 -12.24
CA VAL A 147 -12.88 -13.58 -11.13
C VAL A 147 -11.54 -14.20 -11.49
N SER A 148 -11.50 -15.42 -12.05
CA SER A 148 -10.23 -16.02 -12.48
C SER A 148 -9.52 -15.17 -13.55
N ALA A 149 -10.24 -14.64 -14.54
CA ALA A 149 -9.66 -13.75 -15.55
C ALA A 149 -9.11 -12.45 -14.93
N SER A 150 -9.82 -11.86 -13.96
CA SER A 150 -9.36 -10.66 -13.27
C SER A 150 -8.12 -10.93 -12.42
N LEU A 151 -8.10 -12.01 -11.63
CA LEU A 151 -6.94 -12.41 -10.82
C LEU A 151 -5.71 -12.71 -11.69
N GLU A 152 -5.89 -13.36 -12.84
CA GLU A 152 -4.80 -13.59 -13.80
C GLU A 152 -4.24 -12.26 -14.33
N SER A 153 -5.11 -11.32 -14.68
CA SER A 153 -4.70 -10.00 -15.16
C SER A 153 -3.88 -9.26 -14.11
N HIS A 154 -4.36 -9.23 -12.86
CA HIS A 154 -3.64 -8.61 -11.74
C HIS A 154 -2.30 -9.28 -11.47
N ALA A 155 -2.24 -10.62 -11.47
CA ALA A 155 -1.01 -11.37 -11.27
C ALA A 155 0.02 -11.08 -12.38
N ARG A 156 -0.41 -11.01 -13.64
CA ARG A 156 0.45 -10.65 -14.78
C ARG A 156 0.95 -9.21 -14.67
N ALA A 157 0.08 -8.26 -14.34
CA ALA A 157 0.45 -6.85 -14.16
C ALA A 157 1.47 -6.68 -13.03
N ARG A 158 1.26 -7.35 -11.89
CA ARG A 158 2.18 -7.38 -10.75
C ARG A 158 3.53 -7.97 -11.13
N SER A 159 3.55 -9.14 -11.77
CA SER A 159 4.78 -9.78 -12.25
C SER A 159 5.56 -8.86 -13.19
N LYS A 160 4.85 -8.19 -14.12
CA LYS A 160 5.48 -7.25 -15.04
C LYS A 160 6.07 -6.02 -14.33
N ALA A 161 5.36 -5.48 -13.35
CA ALA A 161 5.84 -4.36 -12.54
C ALA A 161 7.11 -4.73 -11.76
N LEU A 162 7.14 -5.92 -11.13
CA LEU A 162 8.31 -6.43 -10.42
C LEU A 162 9.51 -6.64 -11.35
N GLU A 163 9.29 -7.22 -12.53
CA GLU A 163 10.33 -7.40 -13.56
C GLU A 163 10.91 -6.05 -14.00
N LEU A 164 10.05 -5.09 -14.37
CA LEU A 164 10.47 -3.75 -14.79
C LEU A 164 11.24 -3.03 -13.68
N MET A 165 10.81 -3.15 -12.43
CA MET A 165 11.53 -2.58 -11.29
C MET A 165 12.89 -3.24 -11.11
N GLY A 166 12.99 -4.56 -11.26
CA GLY A 166 14.26 -5.29 -11.22
C GLY A 166 15.24 -4.80 -12.29
N VAL A 167 14.77 -4.58 -13.52
CA VAL A 167 15.58 -4.01 -14.61
C VAL A 167 16.05 -2.60 -14.26
N LEU A 168 15.16 -1.74 -13.76
CA LEU A 168 15.49 -0.38 -13.38
C LEU A 168 16.53 -0.34 -12.25
N CYS A 169 16.36 -1.14 -11.19
CA CYS A 169 17.35 -1.26 -10.11
C CYS A 169 18.71 -1.75 -10.63
N ALA A 170 18.72 -2.74 -11.53
CA ALA A 170 19.96 -3.24 -12.13
C ALA A 170 20.68 -2.18 -12.98
N GLN A 171 19.94 -1.32 -13.69
CA GLN A 171 20.52 -0.20 -14.43
C GLN A 171 21.17 0.86 -13.53
N MET A 172 20.70 0.97 -12.29
CA MET A 172 21.26 1.91 -11.31
C MET A 172 22.54 1.37 -10.67
N CYS A 173 22.74 0.05 -10.63
CA CYS A 173 23.91 -0.56 -10.01
C CYS A 173 25.24 -0.01 -10.55
N PRO A 174 25.53 0.08 -11.87
CA PRO A 174 26.79 0.62 -12.35
C PRO A 174 27.06 2.05 -11.89
N MET A 175 26.04 2.91 -11.90
CA MET A 175 26.16 4.28 -11.41
C MET A 175 26.47 4.31 -9.91
N LEU A 176 25.75 3.50 -9.12
CA LEU A 176 25.90 3.39 -7.67
C LEU A 176 27.18 2.66 -7.23
N SER A 177 27.75 1.80 -8.08
CA SER A 177 29.03 1.14 -7.86
C SER A 177 30.23 2.03 -8.17
N MET A 178 30.05 3.09 -8.96
CA MET A 178 31.11 4.09 -9.19
C MET A 178 31.22 5.11 -8.04
N LEU A 179 30.27 5.12 -7.10
CA LEU A 179 30.23 6.07 -5.99
C LEU A 179 31.40 5.94 -5.00
N PRO A 180 31.90 4.75 -4.62
CA PRO A 180 32.99 4.61 -3.65
C PRO A 180 34.35 5.10 -4.14
N VAL A 181 34.51 5.39 -5.45
CA VAL A 181 35.81 5.60 -6.11
C VAL A 181 36.11 7.07 -6.41
N LYS A 182 35.10 7.95 -6.39
CA LYS A 182 35.24 9.42 -6.56
C LYS A 182 34.99 10.11 -5.23
N SER A 183 35.47 11.35 -5.05
CA SER A 183 35.29 12.06 -3.78
C SER A 183 33.81 12.07 -3.40
N SER A 184 33.47 11.64 -2.18
CA SER A 184 32.08 11.52 -1.70
C SER A 184 31.29 12.83 -1.76
N GLN A 185 32.01 13.95 -1.84
CA GLN A 185 31.51 15.30 -1.86
C GLN A 185 31.06 15.74 -3.27
N ASP A 186 31.82 15.40 -4.32
CA ASP A 186 31.44 15.68 -5.72
C ASP A 186 30.15 14.97 -6.09
N LEU A 187 29.98 13.74 -5.57
CA LEU A 187 28.79 12.96 -5.81
C LEU A 187 27.57 13.54 -5.09
N ALA A 188 27.69 13.85 -3.80
CA ALA A 188 26.59 14.46 -3.06
C ALA A 188 26.12 15.74 -3.78
N THR A 189 27.07 16.55 -4.25
CA THR A 189 26.79 17.75 -5.07
C THR A 189 26.10 17.40 -6.39
N ALA A 190 26.50 16.34 -7.09
CA ALA A 190 25.87 15.91 -8.34
C ALA A 190 24.42 15.41 -8.16
N LEU A 191 24.10 14.87 -6.97
CA LEU A 191 22.76 14.40 -6.60
C LEU A 191 21.91 15.48 -5.93
N GLU A 192 22.45 16.68 -5.71
CA GLU A 192 21.72 17.79 -5.08
C GLU A 192 20.49 18.17 -5.92
N PRO A 193 19.29 18.13 -5.34
CA PRO A 193 18.07 18.54 -6.03
C PRO A 193 18.08 20.03 -6.36
N ARG A 194 17.68 20.36 -7.59
CA ARG A 194 17.39 21.74 -8.02
C ARG A 194 15.99 22.16 -7.56
N PRO A 195 15.67 23.47 -7.55
CA PRO A 195 14.34 23.95 -7.17
C PRO A 195 13.19 23.26 -7.90
N GLU A 196 13.33 23.00 -9.20
CA GLU A 196 12.34 22.32 -10.03
C GLU A 196 12.17 20.82 -9.71
N ASP A 197 13.21 20.17 -9.17
CA ASP A 197 13.19 18.74 -8.85
C ASP A 197 12.21 18.46 -7.69
N TYR A 198 12.01 19.41 -6.77
CA TYR A 198 11.06 19.26 -5.66
C TYR A 198 9.62 19.13 -6.16
N ALA A 199 9.20 19.99 -7.10
CA ALA A 199 7.86 19.93 -7.68
C ALA A 199 7.63 18.68 -8.56
N ALA A 200 8.70 18.05 -9.04
CA ALA A 200 8.63 16.81 -9.79
C ALA A 200 8.43 15.58 -8.90
N VAL A 201 8.78 15.67 -7.60
CA VAL A 201 8.89 14.53 -6.69
C VAL A 201 7.90 14.57 -5.54
N PHE A 202 7.52 15.75 -5.08
CA PHE A 202 6.56 15.96 -4.00
C PHE A 202 5.23 16.49 -4.54
N GLU A 203 4.14 16.08 -3.89
CA GLU A 203 2.82 16.67 -4.13
C GLU A 203 2.84 18.17 -3.82
N PRO A 204 1.99 19.00 -4.48
CA PRO A 204 2.05 20.46 -4.37
C PRO A 204 2.10 21.01 -2.94
N GLU A 205 1.35 20.39 -2.01
CA GLU A 205 1.29 20.78 -0.60
C GLU A 205 2.59 20.52 0.18
N ALA A 206 3.46 19.64 -0.32
CA ALA A 206 4.69 19.23 0.34
C ALA A 206 5.95 19.89 -0.25
N VAL A 207 5.86 20.49 -1.44
CA VAL A 207 7.01 21.05 -2.18
C VAL A 207 7.80 22.06 -1.34
N GLU A 208 7.14 23.10 -0.81
CA GLU A 208 7.84 24.15 -0.08
C GLU A 208 8.40 23.65 1.25
N ARG A 209 7.66 22.78 1.94
CA ARG A 209 8.12 22.13 3.17
C ARG A 209 9.38 21.31 2.91
N ALA A 210 9.38 20.47 1.88
CA ALA A 210 10.57 19.72 1.48
C ALA A 210 11.74 20.65 1.16
N ARG A 211 11.52 21.71 0.37
CA ARG A 211 12.55 22.67 -0.03
C ARG A 211 13.20 23.37 1.16
N VAL A 212 12.41 23.80 2.14
CA VAL A 212 12.91 24.44 3.37
C VAL A 212 13.70 23.44 4.21
N SER A 213 13.15 22.24 4.45
CA SER A 213 13.77 21.22 5.28
C SER A 213 15.11 20.74 4.72
N TYR A 214 15.18 20.47 3.41
CA TYR A 214 16.42 20.00 2.78
C TYR A 214 17.48 21.08 2.59
N ARG A 215 17.12 22.37 2.59
CA ARG A 215 18.10 23.46 2.47
C ARG A 215 19.19 23.39 3.54
N SER A 216 18.81 23.09 4.79
CA SER A 216 19.79 22.98 5.89
C SER A 216 20.67 21.75 5.75
N PHE A 217 20.10 20.62 5.28
CA PHE A 217 20.84 19.39 5.02
C PHE A 217 21.94 19.63 3.96
N TRP A 218 21.60 20.25 2.84
CA TRP A 218 22.54 20.52 1.76
C TRP A 218 23.60 21.56 2.10
N ARG A 219 23.25 22.58 2.91
CA ARG A 219 24.23 23.52 3.49
C ARG A 219 25.28 22.83 4.36
N GLY A 220 24.92 21.72 5.02
CA GLY A 220 25.82 20.90 5.81
C GLY A 220 26.84 20.10 4.97
N ASN A 221 26.74 20.15 3.65
CA ASN A 221 27.60 19.46 2.70
C ASN A 221 27.67 17.95 2.97
N PRO A 222 26.55 17.24 2.74
CA PRO A 222 26.41 15.84 3.13
C PRO A 222 27.43 14.97 2.40
N ARG A 223 27.85 13.89 3.06
CA ARG A 223 28.80 12.92 2.52
C ARG A 223 28.14 11.56 2.44
N ILE A 224 28.37 10.87 1.32
CA ILE A 224 28.04 9.46 1.18
C ILE A 224 29.32 8.69 1.48
N GLU A 225 29.31 7.91 2.55
CA GLU A 225 30.49 7.14 2.92
C GLU A 225 30.78 6.07 1.85
N PRO A 226 32.06 5.87 1.47
CA PRO A 226 32.41 4.85 0.51
C PRO A 226 32.17 3.46 1.12
N ALA A 227 31.68 2.55 0.28
CA ALA A 227 31.54 1.15 0.65
C ALA A 227 32.90 0.51 0.92
N ALA A 228 32.95 -0.49 1.80
CA ALA A 228 34.12 -1.34 1.95
C ALA A 228 34.43 -2.05 0.62
N SER A 229 35.70 -2.34 0.35
CA SER A 229 36.16 -2.94 -0.92
C SER A 229 35.56 -4.33 -1.22
N ALA A 230 35.04 -5.03 -0.21
CA ALA A 230 34.39 -6.34 -0.34
C ALA A 230 32.85 -6.29 -0.28
N SER A 231 32.24 -5.10 -0.36
CA SER A 231 30.78 -4.96 -0.23
C SER A 231 30.04 -5.37 -1.50
N VAL A 232 28.87 -5.98 -1.33
CA VAL A 232 27.88 -6.20 -2.39
C VAL A 232 26.87 -5.06 -2.36
N LEU A 233 26.70 -4.37 -3.50
CA LEU A 233 25.66 -3.36 -3.66
C LEU A 233 24.29 -4.03 -3.84
N ARG A 234 23.32 -3.61 -3.04
CA ARG A 234 21.90 -3.89 -3.25
C ARG A 234 21.15 -2.62 -3.59
N VAL A 235 20.22 -2.72 -4.52
CA VAL A 235 19.34 -1.61 -4.92
C VAL A 235 17.92 -2.14 -4.98
N SER A 236 17.01 -1.43 -4.33
CA SER A 236 15.58 -1.69 -4.36
C SER A 236 14.84 -0.43 -4.75
N GLY A 237 13.66 -0.58 -5.35
CA GLY A 237 12.89 0.54 -5.84
C GLY A 237 11.39 0.28 -5.78
N ALA A 238 10.62 1.35 -5.66
CA ALA A 238 9.17 1.31 -5.65
C ALA A 238 8.60 2.65 -6.16
N PRO A 239 7.50 2.65 -6.95
CA PRO A 239 6.71 3.86 -7.13
C PRO A 239 6.19 4.35 -5.79
N ALA A 240 6.20 5.66 -5.55
CA ALA A 240 5.71 6.27 -4.31
C ALA A 240 4.30 5.83 -3.93
N GLY A 241 3.39 5.68 -4.91
CA GLY A 241 2.02 5.21 -4.66
C GLY A 241 1.96 3.79 -4.09
N MET A 242 2.97 2.96 -4.37
CA MET A 242 3.09 1.61 -3.80
C MET A 242 3.70 1.62 -2.40
N LEU A 243 4.28 2.74 -1.93
CA LEU A 243 4.81 2.85 -0.56
C LEU A 243 3.71 3.08 0.49
N LEU A 244 2.49 3.41 0.06
CA LEU A 244 1.31 3.54 0.91
C LEU A 244 0.85 2.20 1.51
N ARG A 245 1.30 1.07 0.96
CA ARG A 245 0.80 -0.26 1.27
C ARG A 245 1.93 -1.25 1.44
N ASP A 246 1.70 -2.31 2.21
CA ASP A 246 2.63 -3.43 2.32
C ASP A 246 2.56 -4.27 1.04
N ASN A 247 3.66 -4.36 0.32
CA ASN A 247 3.82 -5.18 -0.87
C ASN A 247 5.31 -5.49 -1.09
N GLU A 248 5.62 -6.32 -2.07
CA GLU A 248 6.98 -6.79 -2.32
C GLU A 248 7.98 -5.67 -2.59
N LEU A 249 7.54 -4.56 -3.17
CA LEU A 249 8.39 -3.42 -3.45
C LEU A 249 8.58 -2.53 -2.22
N SER A 250 7.54 -2.35 -1.39
CA SER A 250 7.60 -1.49 -0.20
C SER A 250 8.35 -2.12 0.99
N PHE A 251 8.49 -3.45 1.05
CA PHE A 251 9.21 -4.11 2.14
C PHE A 251 10.69 -3.74 2.24
N GLN A 252 11.29 -3.24 1.16
CA GLN A 252 12.68 -2.82 1.11
C GLN A 252 12.88 -1.35 1.56
N PHE A 253 11.81 -0.67 1.97
CA PHE A 253 11.83 0.73 2.38
C PHE A 253 11.70 0.86 3.91
N PRO A 254 12.37 1.86 4.51
CA PRO A 254 12.15 2.22 5.90
C PRO A 254 10.67 2.46 6.20
N THR A 255 10.23 2.08 7.39
CA THR A 255 8.82 2.14 7.76
C THR A 255 8.21 3.53 7.65
N GLY A 256 9.00 4.58 7.90
CA GLY A 256 8.56 5.98 7.83
C GLY A 256 8.15 6.45 6.43
N TYR A 257 8.52 5.76 5.34
CA TYR A 257 8.03 6.11 4.00
C TYR A 257 6.51 6.02 3.91
N ARG A 258 5.89 5.10 4.67
CA ARG A 258 4.42 4.96 4.72
C ARG A 258 3.74 6.24 5.20
N ASP A 259 4.36 6.92 6.17
CA ASP A 259 3.79 8.12 6.79
C ASP A 259 3.82 9.34 5.85
N VAL A 260 4.64 9.29 4.79
CA VAL A 260 4.84 10.42 3.87
C VAL A 260 4.55 10.08 2.42
N ALA A 261 4.22 8.84 2.09
CA ALA A 261 3.99 8.41 0.70
C ALA A 261 2.88 9.22 0.00
N HIS A 262 1.87 9.69 0.74
CA HIS A 262 0.80 10.56 0.23
C HIS A 262 1.28 11.97 -0.15
N LEU A 263 2.46 12.37 0.33
CA LEU A 263 3.11 13.65 0.02
C LEU A 263 4.08 13.54 -1.16
N LEU A 264 4.24 12.34 -1.73
CA LEU A 264 5.14 12.05 -2.84
C LEU A 264 4.31 11.82 -4.10
N VAL A 265 4.78 12.31 -5.25
CA VAL A 265 4.09 12.08 -6.53
C VAL A 265 4.01 10.57 -6.82
N PRO A 266 2.81 9.96 -6.90
CA PRO A 266 2.63 8.50 -6.84
C PRO A 266 3.38 7.71 -7.91
N SER A 267 3.57 8.29 -9.09
CA SER A 267 4.24 7.65 -10.23
C SER A 267 5.77 7.72 -10.16
N ARG A 268 6.36 8.45 -9.20
CA ARG A 268 7.81 8.57 -9.08
C ARG A 268 8.41 7.35 -8.41
N VAL A 269 9.44 6.79 -9.04
CA VAL A 269 10.19 5.68 -8.46
C VAL A 269 11.21 6.23 -7.49
N TRP A 270 11.04 5.84 -6.23
CA TRP A 270 12.01 6.02 -5.18
C TRP A 270 12.87 4.76 -5.09
N MET A 271 14.10 4.91 -4.61
CA MET A 271 15.03 3.81 -4.44
C MET A 271 15.71 3.87 -3.09
N THR A 272 15.97 2.67 -2.56
CA THR A 272 16.90 2.42 -1.46
C THR A 272 18.10 1.67 -2.03
N TRP A 273 19.26 1.89 -1.43
CA TRP A 273 20.43 1.12 -1.77
C TRP A 273 21.29 0.91 -0.54
N GLY A 274 22.05 -0.17 -0.54
CA GLY A 274 22.94 -0.45 0.56
C GLY A 274 24.14 -1.27 0.13
N TYR A 275 25.14 -1.27 1.00
CA TYR A 275 26.36 -2.03 0.83
C TYR A 275 26.44 -3.05 1.96
N GLU A 276 26.45 -4.33 1.58
CA GLU A 276 26.52 -5.44 2.53
C GLU A 276 27.86 -6.16 2.40
N THR A 277 28.57 -6.32 3.51
CA THR A 277 29.73 -7.22 3.56
C THR A 277 29.23 -8.66 3.67
N PRO A 278 29.71 -9.59 2.83
CA PRO A 278 29.34 -11.01 2.96
C PRO A 278 29.61 -11.54 4.37
N GLY A 279 28.57 -12.03 5.04
CA GLY A 279 28.65 -12.58 6.40
C GLY A 279 28.33 -11.60 7.54
N GLU A 280 28.16 -10.30 7.25
CA GLU A 280 27.70 -9.33 8.23
C GLU A 280 26.17 -9.20 8.22
N SER A 281 25.58 -8.99 9.40
CA SER A 281 24.13 -8.82 9.58
C SER A 281 23.68 -7.37 9.40
N SER A 282 24.60 -6.43 9.24
CA SER A 282 24.31 -5.00 9.09
C SER A 282 25.25 -4.36 8.07
N GLY A 283 24.68 -3.56 7.17
CA GLY A 283 25.42 -2.77 6.19
C GLY A 283 25.07 -1.28 6.27
N LEU A 284 25.67 -0.49 5.39
CA LEU A 284 25.24 0.89 5.16
C LEU A 284 23.98 0.86 4.30
N GLU A 285 22.86 1.35 4.82
CA GLU A 285 21.62 1.55 4.08
C GLU A 285 21.33 3.03 3.87
N LEU A 286 21.04 3.37 2.62
CA LEU A 286 20.71 4.70 2.15
C LEU A 286 19.38 4.63 1.42
N ASP A 287 18.65 5.74 1.44
CA ASP A 287 17.33 5.85 0.84
C ASP A 287 17.14 7.25 0.24
N GLY A 288 16.07 7.40 -0.54
CA GLY A 288 15.65 8.71 -1.03
C GLY A 288 16.13 9.06 -2.43
N LEU A 289 16.70 8.10 -3.17
CA LEU A 289 17.15 8.35 -4.54
C LEU A 289 15.93 8.34 -5.48
N VAL A 290 15.84 9.31 -6.39
CA VAL A 290 14.73 9.44 -7.34
C VAL A 290 15.29 9.68 -8.74
N VAL A 291 14.75 8.96 -9.73
CA VAL A 291 15.13 9.11 -11.14
C VAL A 291 14.14 10.05 -11.85
N LEU A 292 14.65 11.16 -12.37
CA LEU A 292 13.92 12.22 -13.07
C LEU A 292 14.41 12.34 -14.51
N GLY A 293 13.92 11.44 -15.38
CA GLY A 293 14.37 11.37 -16.77
C GLY A 293 15.87 11.03 -16.84
N SER A 294 16.70 11.98 -17.26
CA SER A 294 18.16 11.82 -17.32
C SER A 294 18.90 12.24 -16.04
N ARG A 295 18.20 12.81 -15.05
CA ARG A 295 18.78 13.23 -13.77
C ARG A 295 18.45 12.20 -12.69
N THR A 296 19.39 12.01 -11.79
CA THR A 296 19.16 11.31 -10.52
C THR A 296 19.37 12.31 -9.40
N VAL A 297 18.43 12.37 -8.47
CA VAL A 297 18.45 13.30 -7.34
C VAL A 297 18.27 12.55 -6.04
N TRP A 298 18.79 13.11 -4.94
CA TRP A 298 18.75 12.47 -3.64
C TRP A 298 17.98 13.31 -2.62
N PHE A 299 16.96 12.71 -2.02
CA PHE A 299 16.14 13.27 -0.94
C PHE A 299 16.21 12.32 0.27
N PRO A 300 17.32 12.34 1.05
CA PRO A 300 17.54 11.34 2.09
C PRO A 300 16.48 11.39 3.18
N LYS A 301 15.92 10.23 3.54
CA LYS A 301 15.02 10.08 4.70
C LYS A 301 13.88 11.09 4.69
N PRO A 302 13.06 11.17 3.62
CA PRO A 302 12.01 12.19 3.48
C PRO A 302 11.04 12.20 4.65
N PHE A 303 10.80 11.03 5.25
CA PHE A 303 9.97 10.89 6.44
C PHE A 303 10.49 11.68 7.66
N ARG A 304 11.80 11.90 7.81
CA ARG A 304 12.34 12.75 8.89
C ARG A 304 12.06 14.24 8.70
N TYR A 305 11.88 14.65 7.45
CA TYR A 305 11.70 16.06 7.09
C TYR A 305 10.24 16.45 6.84
N LEU A 306 9.37 15.46 6.64
CA LEU A 306 7.97 15.64 6.27
C LEU A 306 6.97 15.12 7.31
N ALA A 307 7.33 14.14 8.17
CA ALA A 307 6.37 13.53 9.11
C ALA A 307 6.01 14.41 10.32
N HIS A 308 6.76 15.48 10.60
CA HIS A 308 6.50 16.39 11.72
C HIS A 308 5.77 17.64 11.24
N HIS A 309 4.44 17.57 11.14
CA HIS A 309 3.50 18.69 11.36
C HIS A 309 2.07 18.18 11.13
N GLN A 310 1.46 17.59 12.17
CA GLN A 310 0.03 17.77 12.36
C GLN A 310 -0.13 19.22 12.85
N ALA A 311 -0.77 20.06 12.04
CA ALA A 311 -1.29 21.34 12.49
C ALA A 311 -2.64 21.11 13.17
#